data_AF-A0A232EGR6-F1
#
_entry.id   AF-A0A232EGR6-F1
#
_cell.length_a   1.000
_cell.length_b   1.000
_cell.length_c   1.000
_cell.angle_alpha   90.00
_cell.angle_beta   90.00
_cell.angle_gamma   90.00
#
_symmetry.space_group_name_H-M   'P 1'
#
loop_
_entity.id
_entity.type
_entity.pdbx_description
1 polymer ?
#
loop_
_entity_poly.entity_id
_entity_poly.type
_entity_poly.pdbx_seq_one_letter_code
_entity_poly.pdbx_strand_id
1 'polypeptide(L)'
;HSVLFRNGSESEESHKPSTVGTRLSTSKDKHDPASSPESYASAKDGVADLREFEEFSEFFPHFEQQKLYHEALKIHEDKGIPCRMSRSGSEKRVHTELVKCGSDVEYLAKVHCLRQAYTRLFSLPSAATWIADVGRQLISDLIIFADRDPKDYLTHYERMLEFLSDESSLPIMQEELGMRGVRCINFYDVVIDFVLLDAFEEVEKPPSSIKAILQNRWISASFRETAIGTAVWSVLMGKRQMLKHPRGFMAHFYSISEQVTPVLVWGFLGPESSLRSTCFYFREQINEFLVDIFNFFKVRYTNVDDLAEDVLREMKIRVENINQRLSLEGC
;
A
#
# COMPACT_ATOMS: atom_id res chain seq x y z
N HIS A 1 11.01 -33.66 -38.73
CA HIS A 1 10.26 -34.81 -39.30
C HIS A 1 9.16 -35.19 -38.31
N SER A 2 8.04 -35.73 -38.79
CA SER A 2 6.91 -36.17 -37.94
C SER A 2 6.89 -37.71 -37.82
N VAL A 3 6.06 -38.23 -36.89
CA VAL A 3 5.40 -39.55 -36.76
C VAL A 3 5.17 -39.76 -35.24
N LEU A 4 3.98 -39.61 -34.66
CA LEU A 4 2.71 -40.35 -34.81
C LEU A 4 2.77 -41.83 -34.37
N PHE A 5 2.04 -42.15 -33.31
CA PHE A 5 1.30 -43.41 -33.20
C PHE A 5 -0.13 -43.13 -32.70
N ARG A 6 -1.09 -43.94 -33.14
CA ARG A 6 -2.55 -43.74 -33.03
C ARG A 6 -3.26 -45.11 -33.19
N ASN A 7 -4.52 -45.18 -32.78
CA ASN A 7 -5.48 -46.31 -32.91
C ASN A 7 -5.29 -47.44 -31.88
N GLY A 8 -6.33 -48.22 -31.52
CA GLY A 8 -7.75 -48.21 -31.95
C GLY A 8 -8.67 -48.73 -30.81
N SER A 9 -9.95 -48.33 -30.74
CA SER A 9 -11.15 -49.02 -31.31
C SER A 9 -11.51 -50.32 -30.54
N GLU A 10 -12.77 -50.72 -30.32
CA GLU A 10 -14.07 -50.60 -31.05
C GLU A 10 -15.21 -50.17 -30.07
N SER A 11 -16.36 -49.54 -30.42
CA SER A 11 -17.39 -49.73 -31.50
C SER A 11 -18.41 -50.86 -31.19
N GLU A 12 -19.69 -50.91 -31.63
CA GLU A 12 -20.70 -50.01 -32.27
C GLU A 12 -22.08 -50.75 -32.22
N GLU A 13 -23.32 -50.24 -32.44
CA GLU A 13 -24.00 -48.93 -32.67
C GLU A 13 -25.52 -49.14 -32.36
N SER A 14 -26.35 -48.09 -32.42
CA SER A 14 -27.78 -48.09 -32.85
C SER A 14 -28.88 -48.44 -31.83
N HIS A 15 -30.19 -48.11 -31.99
CA HIS A 15 -30.98 -47.74 -33.20
C HIS A 15 -32.04 -46.61 -32.95
N LYS A 16 -32.87 -46.30 -33.98
CA LYS A 16 -33.78 -45.12 -34.10
C LYS A 16 -35.32 -45.51 -34.09
N PRO A 17 -36.27 -44.80 -34.76
CA PRO A 17 -37.10 -43.72 -34.19
C PRO A 17 -38.64 -43.90 -34.44
N SER A 18 -39.48 -42.90 -34.12
CA SER A 18 -40.66 -42.50 -34.94
C SER A 18 -41.37 -41.21 -34.44
N THR A 19 -42.33 -40.71 -35.22
CA THR A 19 -42.92 -39.36 -35.16
C THR A 19 -44.43 -39.38 -34.91
N VAL A 20 -45.00 -38.30 -34.34
CA VAL A 20 -46.32 -37.69 -34.67
C VAL A 20 -46.53 -36.45 -33.77
N GLY A 21 -47.36 -35.48 -34.18
CA GLY A 21 -47.72 -34.32 -33.34
C GLY A 21 -49.04 -33.67 -33.76
N THR A 22 -49.61 -32.80 -32.91
CA THR A 22 -50.86 -32.05 -33.18
C THR A 22 -50.83 -30.62 -32.62
N ARG A 23 -51.48 -29.74 -33.39
CA ARG A 23 -51.57 -28.27 -33.40
C ARG A 23 -52.14 -27.55 -32.16
N LEU A 24 -51.65 -26.30 -32.00
CA LEU A 24 -52.38 -25.03 -31.72
C LEU A 24 -53.31 -24.89 -30.48
N SER A 25 -52.99 -23.90 -29.64
CA SER A 25 -53.83 -22.69 -29.49
C SER A 25 -52.98 -21.49 -29.03
N THR A 26 -53.54 -20.27 -29.04
CA THR A 26 -52.82 -19.03 -28.72
C THR A 26 -53.67 -18.06 -27.92
N SER A 27 -53.11 -17.48 -26.85
CA SER A 27 -53.59 -16.22 -26.26
C SER A 27 -52.42 -15.41 -25.72
N LYS A 28 -52.41 -14.10 -25.99
CA LYS A 28 -51.55 -13.14 -25.27
C LYS A 28 -52.09 -12.98 -23.85
N ASP A 29 -51.26 -12.51 -22.94
CA ASP A 29 -51.50 -11.14 -22.47
C ASP A 29 -50.22 -10.42 -22.02
N LYS A 30 -50.29 -9.08 -21.95
CA LYS A 30 -49.24 -8.24 -21.35
C LYS A 30 -49.61 -7.94 -19.91
N HIS A 31 -48.66 -8.00 -18.97
CA HIS A 31 -48.72 -7.22 -17.74
C HIS A 31 -47.35 -6.58 -17.46
N ASP A 32 -47.41 -5.35 -16.95
CA ASP A 32 -46.27 -4.51 -16.61
C ASP A 32 -45.57 -4.98 -15.32
N PRO A 33 -44.30 -4.59 -15.07
CA PRO A 33 -43.65 -4.77 -13.77
C PRO A 33 -44.24 -3.79 -12.73
N ALA A 34 -45.50 -3.98 -12.38
CA ALA A 34 -46.16 -3.25 -11.30
C ALA A 34 -45.48 -3.58 -9.97
N SER A 35 -44.87 -2.59 -9.33
CA SER A 35 -44.14 -2.73 -8.06
C SER A 35 -45.04 -3.39 -7.01
N SER A 36 -44.68 -4.60 -6.56
CA SER A 36 -45.52 -5.36 -5.65
C SER A 36 -45.53 -4.74 -4.24
N PRO A 37 -46.62 -4.91 -3.46
CA PRO A 37 -46.68 -4.40 -2.08
C PRO A 37 -45.54 -4.90 -1.19
N GLU A 38 -44.97 -6.07 -1.50
CA GLU A 38 -43.87 -6.69 -0.75
C GLU A 38 -42.53 -5.97 -0.97
N SER A 39 -42.28 -5.40 -2.16
CA SER A 39 -41.11 -4.51 -2.36
C SER A 39 -41.19 -3.23 -1.53
N TYR A 40 -42.40 -2.72 -1.26
CA TYR A 40 -42.61 -1.61 -0.31
C TYR A 40 -42.49 -2.03 1.16
N ALA A 41 -42.60 -3.33 1.48
CA ALA A 41 -42.44 -3.83 2.85
C ALA A 41 -40.96 -3.86 3.25
N SER A 42 -40.07 -4.44 2.42
CA SER A 42 -38.62 -4.39 2.69
C SER A 42 -38.06 -2.95 2.72
N ALA A 43 -38.64 -2.03 1.95
CA ALA A 43 -38.27 -0.62 1.99
C ALA A 43 -38.71 0.12 3.27
N LYS A 44 -39.55 -0.49 4.12
CA LYS A 44 -39.89 0.02 5.46
C LYS A 44 -39.01 -0.55 6.56
N ASP A 45 -38.63 -1.82 6.44
CA ASP A 45 -37.74 -2.51 7.40
C ASP A 45 -36.28 -2.02 7.29
N GLY A 46 -35.90 -1.46 6.14
CA GLY A 46 -34.60 -0.83 5.89
C GLY A 46 -34.55 0.69 6.19
N VAL A 47 -35.55 1.27 6.86
CA VAL A 47 -35.47 2.65 7.33
C VAL A 47 -34.62 2.67 8.59
N ALA A 48 -33.36 3.11 8.46
CA ALA A 48 -32.49 3.34 9.61
C ALA A 48 -33.18 4.26 10.62
N ASP A 49 -33.22 3.87 11.89
CA ASP A 49 -33.90 4.66 12.91
C ASP A 49 -33.11 5.95 13.13
N LEU A 50 -33.74 7.09 12.80
CA LEU A 50 -33.12 8.40 12.97
C LEU A 50 -32.72 8.66 14.43
N ARG A 51 -33.36 7.98 15.39
CA ARG A 51 -33.02 8.06 16.82
C ARG A 51 -31.73 7.31 17.16
N GLU A 52 -31.42 6.20 16.50
CA GLU A 52 -30.10 5.56 16.66
C GLU A 52 -28.99 6.46 16.12
N PHE A 53 -29.27 7.24 15.07
CA PHE A 53 -28.34 8.21 14.51
C PHE A 53 -28.19 9.47 15.38
N GLU A 54 -29.30 9.98 15.94
CA GLU A 54 -29.32 11.08 16.91
C GLU A 54 -28.61 10.70 18.22
N GLU A 55 -28.90 9.52 18.80
CA GLU A 55 -28.21 9.01 19.98
C GLU A 55 -26.71 8.79 19.71
N PHE A 56 -26.32 8.23 18.56
CA PHE A 56 -24.91 8.10 18.18
C PHE A 56 -24.22 9.47 18.07
N SER A 57 -24.92 10.49 17.56
CA SER A 57 -24.41 11.86 17.47
C SER A 57 -24.29 12.53 18.84
N GLU A 58 -25.22 12.29 19.77
CA GLU A 58 -25.14 12.77 21.16
C GLU A 58 -23.97 12.12 21.94
N PHE A 59 -23.70 10.83 21.71
CA PHE A 59 -22.56 10.14 22.34
C PHE A 59 -21.21 10.46 21.68
N PHE A 60 -21.18 10.78 20.38
CA PHE A 60 -19.96 11.01 19.61
C PHE A 60 -19.95 12.35 18.82
N PRO A 61 -20.22 13.52 19.46
CA PRO A 61 -20.33 14.81 18.77
C PRO A 61 -19.01 15.26 18.11
N HIS A 62 -17.88 14.66 18.50
CA HIS A 62 -16.60 14.86 17.81
C HIS A 62 -16.57 14.28 16.39
N PHE A 63 -17.42 13.32 16.04
CA PHE A 63 -17.47 12.77 14.68
C PHE A 63 -18.15 13.74 13.71
N GLU A 64 -19.26 14.37 14.08
CA GLU A 64 -19.93 15.41 13.27
C GLU A 64 -19.02 16.60 12.96
N GLN A 65 -18.10 16.92 13.88
CA GLN A 65 -17.14 18.03 13.75
C GLN A 65 -16.08 17.80 12.65
N GLN A 66 -15.93 16.57 12.13
CA GLN A 66 -14.91 16.19 11.14
C GLN A 66 -15.30 16.63 9.72
N LYS A 67 -15.40 17.95 9.48
CA LYS A 67 -15.92 18.51 8.21
C LYS A 67 -15.12 18.06 6.98
N LEU A 68 -13.78 18.05 7.07
CA LEU A 68 -12.91 17.60 5.96
C LEU A 68 -13.19 16.13 5.58
N TYR A 69 -13.48 15.28 6.57
CA TYR A 69 -13.86 13.88 6.33
C TYR A 69 -15.24 13.75 5.66
N HIS A 70 -16.24 14.53 6.07
CA HIS A 70 -17.55 14.55 5.40
C HIS A 70 -17.47 15.08 3.96
N GLU A 71 -16.67 16.11 3.72
CA GLU A 71 -16.37 16.59 2.36
C GLU A 71 -15.69 15.51 1.51
N ALA A 72 -14.80 14.71 2.11
CA ALA A 72 -14.17 13.57 1.45
C ALA A 72 -15.16 12.41 1.17
N LEU A 73 -16.09 12.11 2.08
CA LEU A 73 -17.17 11.14 1.85
C LEU A 73 -18.04 11.56 0.67
N LYS A 74 -18.51 12.81 0.64
CA LYS A 74 -19.28 13.34 -0.49
C LYS A 74 -18.49 13.30 -1.80
N ILE A 75 -17.19 13.61 -1.75
CA ILE A 75 -16.27 13.46 -2.90
C ILE A 75 -16.18 12.00 -3.37
N HIS A 76 -16.29 11.01 -2.47
CA HIS A 76 -16.36 9.60 -2.84
C HIS A 76 -17.66 9.27 -3.57
N GLU A 77 -18.80 9.78 -3.09
CA GLU A 77 -20.12 9.57 -3.69
C GLU A 77 -20.25 10.25 -5.07
N ASP A 78 -19.88 11.53 -5.17
CA ASP A 78 -20.04 12.36 -6.38
C ASP A 78 -19.19 11.87 -7.56
N LYS A 79 -17.98 11.36 -7.31
CA LYS A 79 -16.95 11.09 -8.35
C LYS A 79 -15.95 9.97 -8.05
N GLY A 80 -16.02 9.36 -6.87
CA GLY A 80 -15.03 8.39 -6.40
C GLY A 80 -13.68 9.01 -6.00
N ILE A 81 -13.00 8.34 -5.06
CA ILE A 81 -11.63 8.70 -4.67
C ILE A 81 -10.62 7.80 -5.40
N PRO A 82 -9.59 8.36 -6.05
CA PRO A 82 -8.52 7.56 -6.64
C PRO A 82 -7.82 6.67 -5.61
N CYS A 83 -7.73 5.39 -5.91
CA CYS A 83 -7.03 4.38 -5.09
C CYS A 83 -5.91 3.76 -5.92
N ARG A 84 -4.79 3.42 -5.28
CA ARG A 84 -3.73 2.64 -5.90
C ARG A 84 -4.27 1.28 -6.36
N MET A 85 -3.82 0.79 -7.50
CA MET A 85 -4.16 -0.56 -7.98
C MET A 85 -3.13 -1.60 -7.54
N SER A 86 -3.57 -2.85 -7.41
CA SER A 86 -2.72 -4.02 -7.26
C SER A 86 -1.75 -4.16 -8.45
N ARG A 87 -0.67 -4.95 -8.27
CA ARG A 87 0.34 -5.19 -9.32
C ARG A 87 -0.21 -5.92 -10.56
N SER A 88 -1.36 -6.57 -10.44
CA SER A 88 -2.13 -7.17 -11.56
C SER A 88 -3.09 -6.17 -12.24
N GLY A 89 -3.32 -4.99 -11.65
CA GLY A 89 -4.30 -4.01 -12.11
C GLY A 89 -5.77 -4.40 -11.85
N SER A 90 -6.04 -5.59 -11.30
CA SER A 90 -7.39 -6.13 -11.11
C SER A 90 -8.15 -5.51 -9.94
N GLU A 91 -7.45 -5.12 -8.88
CA GLU A 91 -8.04 -4.75 -7.59
C GLU A 91 -7.49 -3.42 -7.06
N LYS A 92 -8.24 -2.76 -6.18
CA LYS A 92 -7.78 -1.62 -5.38
C LYS A 92 -6.86 -2.12 -4.26
N ARG A 93 -5.71 -1.48 -4.02
CA ARG A 93 -4.90 -1.73 -2.82
C ARG A 93 -5.43 -0.85 -1.67
N VAL A 94 -6.23 -1.46 -0.80
CA VAL A 94 -6.79 -0.85 0.40
C VAL A 94 -6.10 -1.40 1.64
N HIS A 95 -5.90 -0.56 2.65
CA HIS A 95 -5.22 -0.92 3.91
C HIS A 95 -6.18 -0.86 5.12
N THR A 96 -7.47 -1.04 4.86
CA THR A 96 -8.60 -0.91 5.80
C THR A 96 -8.36 -1.63 7.13
N GLU A 97 -7.95 -2.91 7.07
CA GLU A 97 -7.63 -3.72 8.27
C GLU A 97 -6.36 -3.28 9.00
N LEU A 98 -5.36 -2.73 8.30
CA LEU A 98 -4.12 -2.25 8.90
C LEU A 98 -4.39 -1.01 9.76
N VAL A 99 -5.07 -0.02 9.19
CA VAL A 99 -5.31 1.29 9.81
C VAL A 99 -6.60 1.38 10.64
N LYS A 100 -7.30 0.24 10.80
CA LYS A 100 -8.50 0.06 11.64
C LYS A 100 -9.71 0.91 11.21
N CYS A 101 -9.88 1.11 9.91
CA CYS A 101 -11.13 1.62 9.35
C CYS A 101 -12.22 0.53 9.37
N GLY A 102 -13.48 0.91 9.57
CA GLY A 102 -14.64 0.03 9.48
C GLY A 102 -15.09 -0.24 8.03
N SER A 103 -14.58 0.51 7.05
CA SER A 103 -14.85 0.27 5.62
C SER A 103 -13.78 0.83 4.68
N ASP A 104 -13.75 0.30 3.46
CA ASP A 104 -12.94 0.83 2.35
C ASP A 104 -13.33 2.28 1.98
N VAL A 105 -14.59 2.67 2.20
CA VAL A 105 -15.08 4.02 1.93
C VAL A 105 -14.48 5.00 2.93
N GLU A 106 -14.50 4.66 4.22
CA GLU A 106 -13.83 5.41 5.29
C GLU A 106 -12.33 5.51 5.03
N TYR A 107 -11.66 4.38 4.72
CA TYR A 107 -10.24 4.34 4.38
C TYR A 107 -9.93 5.31 3.23
N LEU A 108 -10.70 5.26 2.14
CA LEU A 108 -10.47 6.13 0.98
C LEU A 108 -10.74 7.61 1.28
N ALA A 109 -11.80 7.93 2.04
CA ALA A 109 -12.08 9.29 2.50
C ALA A 109 -10.95 9.84 3.38
N LYS A 110 -10.44 9.04 4.33
CA LYS A 110 -9.30 9.41 5.17
C LYS A 110 -8.01 9.59 4.36
N VAL A 111 -7.70 8.69 3.42
CA VAL A 111 -6.59 8.85 2.46
C VAL A 111 -6.72 10.15 1.66
N HIS A 112 -7.92 10.54 1.22
CA HIS A 112 -8.11 11.80 0.50
C HIS A 112 -7.80 13.03 1.38
N CYS A 113 -8.25 13.03 2.64
CA CYS A 113 -7.90 14.09 3.60
C CYS A 113 -6.40 14.13 3.89
N LEU A 114 -5.78 12.97 4.12
CA LEU A 114 -4.34 12.86 4.38
C LEU A 114 -3.50 13.34 3.19
N ARG A 115 -3.92 13.09 1.95
CA ARG A 115 -3.27 13.68 0.76
C ARG A 115 -3.27 15.20 0.80
N GLN A 116 -4.38 15.83 1.22
CA GLN A 116 -4.45 17.28 1.41
C GLN A 116 -3.52 17.73 2.54
N ALA A 117 -3.53 17.05 3.69
CA ALA A 117 -2.66 17.35 4.84
C ALA A 117 -1.16 17.24 4.49
N TYR A 118 -0.74 16.20 3.75
CA TYR A 118 0.64 16.10 3.25
C TYR A 118 0.97 17.22 2.25
N THR A 119 0.06 17.55 1.33
CA THR A 119 0.25 18.68 0.39
C THR A 119 0.44 19.99 1.17
N ARG A 120 -0.31 20.17 2.27
CA ARG A 120 -0.17 21.31 3.17
C ARG A 120 1.16 21.30 3.93
N LEU A 121 1.61 20.16 4.46
CA LEU A 121 2.93 20.03 5.10
C LEU A 121 4.08 20.36 4.15
N PHE A 122 4.05 19.87 2.92
CA PHE A 122 5.09 20.19 1.93
C PHE A 122 5.02 21.64 1.41
N SER A 123 3.93 22.39 1.68
CA SER A 123 3.89 23.86 1.47
C SER A 123 4.62 24.66 2.56
N LEU A 124 5.03 24.02 3.66
CA LEU A 124 5.71 24.65 4.79
C LEU A 124 7.20 24.26 4.75
N PRO A 125 8.14 25.17 4.40
CA PRO A 125 9.54 24.81 4.16
C PRO A 125 10.20 24.08 5.35
N SER A 126 9.91 24.49 6.58
CA SER A 126 10.44 23.86 7.79
C SER A 126 9.93 22.43 8.02
N ALA A 127 8.70 22.11 7.60
CA ALA A 127 8.18 20.74 7.65
C ALA A 127 8.72 19.89 6.50
N ALA A 128 8.79 20.45 5.28
CA ALA A 128 9.36 19.77 4.11
C ALA A 128 10.82 19.36 4.35
N THR A 129 11.67 20.28 4.82
CA THR A 129 13.07 20.00 5.20
C THR A 129 13.14 18.97 6.32
N TRP A 130 12.38 19.14 7.41
CA TRP A 130 12.41 18.18 8.53
C TRP A 130 12.01 16.75 8.13
N ILE A 131 11.01 16.57 7.25
CA ILE A 131 10.60 15.25 6.77
C ILE A 131 11.72 14.60 5.92
N ALA A 132 12.40 15.38 5.06
CA ALA A 132 13.53 14.89 4.27
C ALA A 132 14.74 14.54 5.16
N ASP A 133 15.05 15.38 6.15
CA ASP A 133 16.14 15.15 7.09
C ASP A 133 15.91 13.90 7.96
N VAL A 134 14.68 13.70 8.45
CA VAL A 134 14.26 12.48 9.14
C VAL A 134 14.37 11.24 8.25
N GLY A 135 13.89 11.33 7.01
CA GLY A 135 13.96 10.22 6.06
C GLY A 135 15.38 9.78 5.76
N ARG A 136 16.31 10.74 5.69
CA ARG A 136 17.76 10.51 5.60
C ARG A 136 18.33 9.88 6.87
N GLN A 137 18.00 10.45 8.04
CA GLN A 137 18.61 10.09 9.32
C GLN A 137 18.23 8.67 9.75
N LEU A 138 16.92 8.36 9.82
CA LEU A 138 16.43 7.06 10.32
C LEU A 138 16.99 5.85 9.57
N ILE A 139 17.15 5.99 8.25
CA ILE A 139 17.69 4.93 7.40
C ILE A 139 19.21 4.86 7.47
N SER A 140 19.90 6.00 7.61
CA SER A 140 21.35 6.03 7.86
C SER A 140 21.70 5.34 9.17
N ASP A 141 20.97 5.67 10.25
CA ASP A 141 21.18 5.08 11.57
C ASP A 141 20.86 3.58 11.58
N LEU A 142 19.82 3.14 10.87
CA LEU A 142 19.52 1.71 10.71
C LEU A 142 20.60 0.95 9.91
N ILE A 143 21.28 1.61 8.95
CA ILE A 143 22.42 1.03 8.24
C ILE A 143 23.65 0.96 9.15
N ILE A 144 23.94 2.01 9.92
CA ILE A 144 25.03 2.03 10.93
C ILE A 144 24.81 0.93 11.98
N PHE A 145 23.59 0.80 12.48
CA PHE A 145 23.17 -0.23 13.44
C PHE A 145 23.28 -1.66 12.90
N ALA A 146 23.35 -1.81 11.57
CA ALA A 146 23.63 -3.08 10.88
C ALA A 146 25.12 -3.29 10.56
N ASP A 147 26.04 -2.55 11.21
CA ASP A 147 27.49 -2.58 11.02
C ASP A 147 27.94 -2.29 9.58
N ARG A 148 27.35 -1.25 8.96
CA ARG A 148 27.57 -0.86 7.55
C ARG A 148 27.76 0.64 7.37
N ASP A 149 28.49 1.02 6.32
CA ASP A 149 28.70 2.41 5.92
C ASP A 149 27.44 2.98 5.18
N PRO A 150 26.78 4.02 5.70
CA PRO A 150 25.61 4.64 5.05
C PRO A 150 25.99 5.58 3.88
N LYS A 151 27.27 5.82 3.60
CA LYS A 151 27.75 6.79 2.60
C LYS A 151 27.13 6.66 1.21
N ASP A 152 27.00 5.44 0.70
CA ASP A 152 26.39 5.22 -0.63
C ASP A 152 24.87 5.43 -0.58
N TYR A 153 24.20 5.05 0.53
CA TYR A 153 22.80 5.38 0.75
C TYR A 153 22.58 6.90 0.77
N LEU A 154 23.37 7.65 1.54
CA LEU A 154 23.35 9.12 1.61
C LEU A 154 23.53 9.74 0.22
N THR A 155 24.52 9.24 -0.54
CA THR A 155 24.81 9.69 -1.91
C THR A 155 23.65 9.43 -2.88
N HIS A 156 22.89 8.34 -2.69
CA HIS A 156 21.71 8.04 -3.49
C HIS A 156 20.45 8.77 -3.00
N TYR A 157 20.36 9.11 -1.71
CA TYR A 157 19.28 9.89 -1.12
C TYR A 157 19.30 11.34 -1.59
N GLU A 158 20.45 12.03 -1.54
CA GLU A 158 20.54 13.41 -2.05
C GLU A 158 20.21 13.47 -3.54
N ARG A 159 20.69 12.52 -4.35
CA ARG A 159 20.32 12.42 -5.77
C ARG A 159 18.83 12.22 -6.00
N MET A 160 18.10 11.58 -5.07
CA MET A 160 16.64 11.49 -5.13
C MET A 160 16.00 12.83 -4.78
N LEU A 161 16.50 13.56 -3.77
CA LEU A 161 16.00 14.90 -3.44
C LEU A 161 16.26 15.91 -4.57
N GLU A 162 17.44 15.86 -5.21
CA GLU A 162 17.78 16.63 -6.41
C GLU A 162 16.77 16.36 -7.54
N PHE A 163 16.49 15.08 -7.85
CA PHE A 163 15.51 14.67 -8.85
C PHE A 163 14.09 15.16 -8.50
N LEU A 164 13.65 14.99 -7.25
CA LEU A 164 12.33 15.41 -6.78
C LEU A 164 12.14 16.93 -6.72
N SER A 165 13.23 17.70 -6.74
CA SER A 165 13.22 19.18 -6.75
C SER A 165 13.10 19.78 -8.16
N ASP A 166 13.26 18.97 -9.21
CA ASP A 166 13.10 19.38 -10.61
C ASP A 166 11.64 19.17 -11.05
N GLU A 167 10.94 20.23 -11.45
CA GLU A 167 9.55 20.14 -11.93
C GLU A 167 9.40 19.22 -13.17
N SER A 168 10.46 19.06 -13.97
CA SER A 168 10.46 18.16 -15.13
C SER A 168 10.50 16.67 -14.76
N SER A 169 10.75 16.34 -13.49
CA SER A 169 10.63 14.98 -12.96
C SER A 169 9.19 14.47 -12.89
N LEU A 170 8.22 15.37 -12.69
CA LEU A 170 6.83 14.99 -12.36
C LEU A 170 6.14 14.16 -13.47
N PRO A 171 6.26 14.48 -14.77
CA PRO A 171 5.72 13.62 -15.84
C PRO A 171 6.37 12.23 -15.89
N ILE A 172 7.68 12.15 -15.57
CA ILE A 172 8.41 10.88 -15.50
C ILE A 172 7.90 10.04 -14.32
N MET A 173 7.72 10.66 -13.14
CA MET A 173 7.09 10.03 -11.99
C MET A 173 5.70 9.51 -12.29
N GLN A 174 4.84 10.33 -12.92
CA GLN A 174 3.48 9.95 -13.29
C GLN A 174 3.45 8.74 -14.22
N GLU A 175 4.34 8.65 -15.21
CA GLU A 175 4.45 7.47 -16.07
C GLU A 175 4.97 6.24 -15.29
N GLU A 176 6.10 6.35 -14.58
CA GLU A 176 6.73 5.21 -13.93
C GLU A 176 5.92 4.62 -12.77
N LEU A 177 5.28 5.47 -11.97
CA LEU A 177 4.44 5.08 -10.83
C LEU A 177 3.02 4.70 -11.29
N GLY A 178 2.50 5.35 -12.34
CA GLY A 178 1.21 4.99 -12.96
C GLY A 178 1.21 3.57 -13.53
N MET A 179 2.30 3.15 -14.20
CA MET A 179 2.51 1.75 -14.62
C MET A 179 2.56 0.74 -13.45
N ARG A 180 2.70 1.21 -12.21
CA ARG A 180 2.73 0.40 -10.98
C ARG A 180 1.50 0.61 -10.10
N GLY A 181 0.41 1.12 -10.72
CA GLY A 181 -0.90 1.28 -10.11
C GLY A 181 -1.09 2.54 -9.28
N VAL A 182 -0.05 3.35 -9.06
CA VAL A 182 -0.11 4.56 -8.23
C VAL A 182 -0.85 5.67 -8.98
N ARG A 183 -2.00 6.11 -8.45
CA ARG A 183 -2.89 7.07 -9.14
C ARG A 183 -2.70 8.53 -8.75
N CYS A 184 -1.99 8.82 -7.67
CA CYS A 184 -1.70 10.17 -7.21
C CYS A 184 -0.21 10.29 -6.86
N ILE A 185 0.43 11.38 -7.27
CA ILE A 185 1.78 11.71 -6.81
C ILE A 185 1.64 12.53 -5.53
N ASN A 186 1.68 11.85 -4.39
CA ASN A 186 1.59 12.42 -3.05
C ASN A 186 2.46 11.59 -2.09
N PHE A 187 2.88 12.17 -0.97
CA PHE A 187 3.69 11.48 0.03
C PHE A 187 3.04 10.19 0.55
N TYR A 188 1.71 10.17 0.75
CA TYR A 188 1.01 8.96 1.16
C TYR A 188 1.10 7.86 0.09
N ASP A 189 0.69 8.16 -1.14
CA ASP A 189 0.69 7.20 -2.25
C ASP A 189 2.09 6.68 -2.62
N VAL A 190 3.10 7.55 -2.59
CA VAL A 190 4.45 7.23 -3.07
C VAL A 190 5.35 6.69 -1.95
N VAL A 191 5.42 7.36 -0.80
CA VAL A 191 6.36 6.99 0.28
C VAL A 191 5.73 5.95 1.22
N ILE A 192 4.50 6.17 1.66
CA ILE A 192 3.84 5.24 2.60
C ILE A 192 3.36 3.98 1.88
N ASP A 193 2.46 4.09 0.90
CA ASP A 193 1.85 2.94 0.23
C ASP A 193 2.82 2.24 -0.74
N PHE A 194 3.40 2.98 -1.70
CA PHE A 194 4.28 2.38 -2.72
C PHE A 194 5.70 2.02 -2.26
N VAL A 195 6.31 2.74 -1.31
CA VAL A 195 7.65 2.39 -0.80
C VAL A 195 7.57 1.56 0.49
N LEU A 196 7.07 2.11 1.60
CA LEU A 196 7.17 1.45 2.91
C LEU A 196 6.30 0.18 3.01
N LEU A 197 5.02 0.26 2.62
CA LEU A 197 4.09 -0.87 2.72
C LEU A 197 4.31 -1.94 1.65
N ASP A 198 4.90 -1.63 0.49
CA ASP A 198 5.42 -2.68 -0.41
C ASP A 198 6.70 -3.32 0.13
N ALA A 199 7.60 -2.55 0.75
CA ALA A 199 8.87 -3.09 1.28
C ALA A 199 8.63 -4.09 2.41
N PHE A 200 7.73 -3.80 3.36
CA PHE A 200 7.37 -4.77 4.41
C PHE A 200 6.70 -6.03 3.82
N GLU A 201 5.83 -5.89 2.82
CA GLU A 201 5.19 -7.04 2.16
C GLU A 201 6.19 -7.89 1.34
N GLU A 202 7.13 -7.28 0.61
CA GLU A 202 8.19 -8.00 -0.11
C GLU A 202 9.15 -8.73 0.85
N VAL A 203 9.37 -8.20 2.06
CA VAL A 203 10.17 -8.86 3.11
C VAL A 203 9.43 -10.03 3.76
N GLU A 204 8.11 -10.00 3.90
CA GLU A 204 7.33 -11.18 4.32
C GLU A 204 7.28 -12.26 3.24
N LYS A 205 7.29 -11.85 1.95
CA LYS A 205 7.09 -12.71 0.79
C LYS A 205 8.33 -12.77 -0.13
N PRO A 206 9.56 -13.00 0.39
CA PRO A 206 10.78 -12.75 -0.36
C PRO A 206 10.99 -13.74 -1.53
N PRO A 207 11.77 -13.37 -2.56
CA PRO A 207 12.13 -14.24 -3.68
C PRO A 207 12.70 -15.60 -3.27
N SER A 208 12.48 -16.62 -4.11
CA SER A 208 12.96 -17.99 -3.88
C SER A 208 14.47 -18.09 -3.73
N SER A 209 15.25 -17.26 -4.45
CA SER A 209 16.70 -17.13 -4.31
C SER A 209 17.11 -16.68 -2.90
N ILE A 210 16.46 -15.65 -2.36
CA ILE A 210 16.72 -15.12 -1.02
C ILE A 210 16.27 -16.14 0.06
N LYS A 211 15.11 -16.79 -0.13
CA LYS A 211 14.64 -17.88 0.75
C LYS A 211 15.66 -19.03 0.83
N ALA A 212 16.20 -19.47 -0.31
CA ALA A 212 17.19 -20.55 -0.38
C ALA A 212 18.49 -20.19 0.36
N ILE A 213 18.95 -18.94 0.27
CA ILE A 213 20.13 -18.46 1.01
C ILE A 213 19.85 -18.48 2.53
N LEU A 214 18.74 -17.86 2.96
CA LEU A 214 18.37 -17.77 4.38
C LEU A 214 18.25 -19.15 5.04
N GLN A 215 17.62 -20.10 4.35
CA GLN A 215 17.38 -21.46 4.85
C GLN A 215 18.62 -22.37 4.84
N ASN A 216 19.72 -21.99 4.17
CA ASN A 216 20.89 -22.86 4.05
C ASN A 216 21.76 -22.87 5.34
N ARG A 217 21.41 -23.78 6.26
CA ARG A 217 22.08 -23.96 7.56
C ARG A 217 23.54 -24.44 7.47
N TRP A 218 24.01 -24.89 6.31
CA TRP A 218 25.41 -25.30 6.11
C TRP A 218 26.37 -24.12 5.92
N ILE A 219 25.84 -22.89 5.84
CA ILE A 219 26.60 -21.68 5.52
C ILE A 219 26.54 -20.70 6.71
N SER A 220 27.69 -20.11 7.04
CA SER A 220 27.83 -19.11 8.11
C SER A 220 26.88 -17.92 7.93
N ALA A 221 26.53 -17.27 9.04
CA ALA A 221 25.61 -16.13 9.03
C ALA A 221 26.14 -14.99 8.15
N SER A 222 27.41 -14.58 8.33
CA SER A 222 28.06 -13.51 7.56
C SER A 222 28.15 -13.79 6.05
N PHE A 223 28.34 -15.05 5.63
CA PHE A 223 28.27 -15.40 4.21
C PHE A 223 26.83 -15.34 3.68
N ARG A 224 25.83 -15.82 4.44
CA ARG A 224 24.42 -15.71 4.04
C ARG A 224 24.00 -14.25 3.89
N GLU A 225 24.43 -13.38 4.79
CA GLU A 225 24.23 -11.93 4.71
C GLU A 225 24.86 -11.32 3.44
N THR A 226 26.12 -11.66 3.15
CA THR A 226 26.80 -11.19 1.94
C THR A 226 26.10 -11.69 0.67
N ALA A 227 25.68 -12.96 0.65
CA ALA A 227 24.95 -13.56 -0.46
C ALA A 227 23.55 -12.94 -0.68
N ILE A 228 22.87 -12.49 0.39
CA ILE A 228 21.64 -11.71 0.29
C ILE A 228 21.90 -10.39 -0.44
N GLY A 229 22.99 -9.68 -0.12
CA GLY A 229 23.41 -8.48 -0.86
C GLY A 229 23.53 -8.74 -2.37
N THR A 230 24.28 -9.77 -2.75
CA THR A 230 24.44 -10.16 -4.17
C THR A 230 23.13 -10.57 -4.83
N ALA A 231 22.23 -11.25 -4.11
CA ALA A 231 20.93 -11.66 -4.63
C ALA A 231 19.97 -10.48 -4.84
N VAL A 232 19.94 -9.53 -3.90
CA VAL A 232 19.18 -8.27 -4.01
C VAL A 232 19.73 -7.42 -5.17
N TRP A 233 21.05 -7.26 -5.26
CA TRP A 233 21.74 -6.57 -6.34
C TRP A 233 21.34 -7.12 -7.71
N SER A 234 21.41 -8.45 -7.89
CA SER A 234 21.05 -9.12 -9.15
C SER A 234 19.60 -8.84 -9.58
N VAL A 235 18.65 -8.88 -8.63
CA VAL A 235 17.24 -8.56 -8.87
C VAL A 235 17.06 -7.08 -9.25
N LEU A 236 17.74 -6.15 -8.56
CA LEU A 236 17.65 -4.72 -8.83
C LEU A 236 18.31 -4.33 -10.16
N MET A 237 19.42 -4.96 -10.54
CA MET A 237 20.05 -4.77 -11.85
C MET A 237 19.11 -5.23 -12.98
N GLY A 238 18.47 -6.40 -12.83
CA GLY A 238 17.44 -6.86 -13.78
C GLY A 238 16.28 -5.88 -13.90
N LYS A 239 15.72 -5.40 -12.77
CA LYS A 239 14.68 -4.36 -12.76
C LYS A 239 15.17 -3.05 -13.42
N ARG A 240 16.43 -2.64 -13.21
CA ARG A 240 17.03 -1.39 -13.74
C ARG A 240 17.24 -1.44 -15.26
N GLN A 241 17.59 -2.60 -15.82
CA GLN A 241 17.69 -2.82 -17.28
C GLN A 241 16.35 -2.70 -18.01
N MET A 242 15.22 -2.88 -17.31
CA MET A 242 13.87 -2.77 -17.88
C MET A 242 13.26 -1.36 -17.76
N LEU A 243 14.00 -0.36 -17.27
CA LEU A 243 13.47 1.01 -17.11
C LEU A 243 13.48 1.78 -18.42
N LYS A 244 12.31 2.32 -18.79
CA LYS A 244 12.15 3.29 -19.89
C LYS A 244 12.98 4.56 -19.66
N HIS A 245 13.12 4.98 -18.40
CA HIS A 245 13.83 6.18 -17.99
C HIS A 245 15.04 5.83 -17.12
N PRO A 246 16.27 5.74 -17.69
CA PRO A 246 17.47 5.36 -16.93
C PRO A 246 17.90 6.34 -15.81
N ARG A 247 17.24 7.51 -15.73
CA ARG A 247 17.36 8.52 -14.67
C ARG A 247 15.99 8.91 -14.09
N GLY A 248 14.98 8.06 -14.27
CA GLY A 248 13.65 8.25 -13.67
C GLY A 248 13.65 7.92 -12.18
N PHE A 249 12.54 8.23 -11.51
CA PHE A 249 12.32 7.94 -10.09
C PHE A 249 12.67 6.49 -9.73
N MET A 250 12.35 5.52 -10.59
CA MET A 250 12.65 4.11 -10.35
C MET A 250 14.15 3.80 -10.37
N ALA A 251 14.95 4.53 -11.16
CA ALA A 251 16.40 4.36 -11.17
C ALA A 251 17.03 4.88 -9.87
N HIS A 252 16.57 6.04 -9.38
CA HIS A 252 16.97 6.59 -8.08
C HIS A 252 16.51 5.67 -6.94
N PHE A 253 15.23 5.26 -6.94
CA PHE A 253 14.66 4.35 -5.96
C PHE A 253 15.41 3.02 -5.88
N TYR A 254 15.65 2.34 -7.01
CA TYR A 254 16.42 1.09 -7.02
C TYR A 254 17.88 1.26 -6.59
N SER A 255 18.45 2.46 -6.64
CA SER A 255 19.79 2.73 -6.12
C SER A 255 19.80 2.90 -4.60
N ILE A 256 18.71 3.45 -4.03
CA ILE A 256 18.47 3.46 -2.58
C ILE A 256 18.17 2.04 -2.08
N SER A 257 17.29 1.29 -2.76
CA SER A 257 16.97 -0.11 -2.41
C SER A 257 18.19 -1.02 -2.41
N GLU A 258 19.19 -0.75 -3.25
CA GLU A 258 20.46 -1.50 -3.33
C GLU A 258 21.20 -1.54 -1.98
N GLN A 259 21.09 -0.46 -1.20
CA GLN A 259 21.71 -0.32 0.12
C GLN A 259 20.77 -0.73 1.26
N VAL A 260 19.48 -0.34 1.18
CA VAL A 260 18.52 -0.51 2.27
C VAL A 260 17.92 -1.92 2.32
N THR A 261 17.55 -2.50 1.17
CA THR A 261 16.86 -3.80 1.12
C THR A 261 17.68 -4.96 1.70
N PRO A 262 19.02 -5.07 1.51
CA PRO A 262 19.82 -6.10 2.17
C PRO A 262 19.76 -6.01 3.70
N VAL A 263 19.78 -4.79 4.27
CA VAL A 263 19.67 -4.56 5.72
C VAL A 263 18.30 -5.00 6.23
N LEU A 264 17.22 -4.60 5.57
CA LEU A 264 15.86 -5.02 5.96
C LEU A 264 15.67 -6.55 5.84
N VAL A 265 16.09 -7.16 4.74
CA VAL A 265 15.97 -8.61 4.53
C VAL A 265 16.76 -9.39 5.58
N TRP A 266 17.96 -8.93 5.95
CA TRP A 266 18.76 -9.56 7.00
C TRP A 266 18.19 -9.32 8.40
N GLY A 267 17.75 -8.09 8.69
CA GLY A 267 17.12 -7.75 9.97
C GLY A 267 15.86 -8.56 10.23
N PHE A 268 14.87 -8.53 9.32
CA PHE A 268 13.59 -9.23 9.58
C PHE A 268 13.68 -10.77 9.53
N LEU A 269 14.56 -11.34 8.68
CA LEU A 269 14.56 -12.78 8.37
C LEU A 269 15.83 -13.53 8.79
N GLY A 270 16.84 -12.81 9.29
CA GLY A 270 18.09 -13.38 9.78
C GLY A 270 17.96 -14.07 11.14
N PRO A 271 19.09 -14.46 11.75
CA PRO A 271 19.10 -14.97 13.11
C PRO A 271 18.59 -13.93 14.12
N GLU A 272 18.11 -14.40 15.28
CA GLU A 272 17.74 -13.50 16.39
C GLU A 272 18.94 -12.62 16.77
N SER A 273 18.70 -11.31 16.87
CA SER A 273 19.72 -10.26 17.03
C SER A 273 19.05 -8.94 17.45
N SER A 274 19.83 -7.97 17.93
CA SER A 274 19.36 -6.59 18.15
C SER A 274 18.87 -5.95 16.86
N LEU A 275 19.58 -6.15 15.74
CA LEU A 275 19.12 -5.71 14.41
C LEU A 275 17.73 -6.26 14.09
N ARG A 276 17.47 -7.54 14.37
CA ARG A 276 16.16 -8.15 14.14
C ARG A 276 15.07 -7.55 15.01
N SER A 277 15.26 -7.46 16.32
CA SER A 277 14.27 -6.86 17.23
C SER A 277 14.01 -5.38 16.91
N THR A 278 15.03 -4.62 16.50
CA THR A 278 14.92 -3.21 16.14
C THR A 278 14.33 -2.98 14.74
N CYS A 279 14.54 -3.87 13.76
CA CYS A 279 13.76 -3.86 12.51
C CYS A 279 12.27 -4.12 12.76
N PHE A 280 11.92 -5.06 13.64
CA PHE A 280 10.52 -5.26 14.05
C PHE A 280 9.95 -4.03 14.78
N TYR A 281 10.68 -3.45 15.73
CA TYR A 281 10.25 -2.21 16.39
C TYR A 281 10.04 -1.04 15.42
N PHE A 282 10.93 -0.86 14.45
CA PHE A 282 10.80 0.15 13.38
C PHE A 282 9.50 -0.06 12.59
N ARG A 283 9.19 -1.30 12.17
CA ARG A 283 7.93 -1.61 11.49
C ARG A 283 6.72 -1.33 12.36
N GLU A 284 6.75 -1.70 13.63
CA GLU A 284 5.63 -1.43 14.55
C GLU A 284 5.42 0.08 14.77
N GLN A 285 6.47 0.90 14.86
CA GLN A 285 6.31 2.35 14.92
C GLN A 285 5.72 2.96 13.63
N ILE A 286 6.01 2.39 12.45
CA ILE A 286 5.33 2.78 11.20
C ILE A 286 3.87 2.28 11.19
N ASN A 287 3.58 1.06 11.65
CA ASN A 287 2.21 0.55 11.76
C ASN A 287 1.37 1.40 12.71
N GLU A 288 1.89 1.72 13.90
CA GLU A 288 1.24 2.56 14.90
C GLU A 288 1.04 4.00 14.41
N PHE A 289 1.99 4.58 13.66
CA PHE A 289 1.80 5.87 12.98
C PHE A 289 0.57 5.84 12.05
N LEU A 290 0.45 4.78 11.25
CA LEU A 290 -0.65 4.64 10.29
C LEU A 290 -2.00 4.35 10.97
N VAL A 291 -2.04 3.67 12.11
CA VAL A 291 -3.26 3.56 12.92
C VAL A 291 -3.63 4.92 13.52
N ASP A 292 -2.67 5.65 14.08
CA ASP A 292 -2.95 6.92 14.75
C ASP A 292 -3.40 8.03 13.79
N ILE A 293 -2.78 8.20 12.62
CA ILE A 293 -3.23 9.23 11.66
C ILE A 293 -4.56 8.90 10.97
N PHE A 294 -5.09 7.68 11.11
CA PHE A 294 -6.45 7.33 10.70
C PHE A 294 -7.47 7.40 11.86
N ASN A 295 -7.03 7.64 13.09
CA ASN A 295 -7.89 7.61 14.28
C ASN A 295 -8.44 9.01 14.63
N PHE A 296 -9.77 9.16 14.61
CA PHE A 296 -10.45 10.42 14.95
C PHE A 296 -10.23 10.88 16.41
N PHE A 297 -9.84 9.97 17.31
CA PHE A 297 -9.47 10.30 18.70
C PHE A 297 -8.00 10.73 18.85
N LYS A 298 -7.21 10.71 17.76
CA LYS A 298 -5.80 11.12 17.73
C LYS A 298 -5.57 12.34 16.85
N VAL A 299 -6.19 12.40 15.67
CA VAL A 299 -6.00 13.48 14.69
C VAL A 299 -7.33 14.07 14.22
N ARG A 300 -7.34 15.39 14.04
CA ARG A 300 -8.51 16.21 13.69
C ARG A 300 -8.70 16.27 12.18
N TYR A 301 -9.69 15.58 11.65
CA TYR A 301 -10.24 15.75 10.30
C TYR A 301 -11.24 16.92 10.22
N THR A 302 -11.02 17.98 11.00
CA THR A 302 -11.83 19.22 11.05
C THR A 302 -11.57 20.10 9.83
N ASN A 303 -10.30 20.30 9.49
CA ASN A 303 -9.80 21.05 8.33
C ASN A 303 -8.36 20.60 7.99
N VAL A 304 -7.79 21.13 6.90
CA VAL A 304 -6.50 20.67 6.36
C VAL A 304 -5.31 21.09 7.23
N ASP A 305 -5.36 22.26 7.86
CA ASP A 305 -4.27 22.76 8.72
C ASP A 305 -4.19 21.97 10.04
N ASP A 306 -5.34 21.73 10.70
CA ASP A 306 -5.42 20.89 11.91
C ASP A 306 -4.92 19.47 11.65
N LEU A 307 -5.33 18.84 10.53
CA LEU A 307 -4.90 17.50 10.17
C LEU A 307 -3.40 17.46 9.83
N ALA A 308 -2.87 18.51 9.19
CA ALA A 308 -1.44 18.63 8.90
C ALA A 308 -0.61 18.75 10.18
N GLU A 309 -1.03 19.60 11.12
CA GLU A 309 -0.38 19.75 12.45
C GLU A 309 -0.36 18.41 13.20
N ASP A 310 -1.51 17.74 13.29
CA ASP A 310 -1.64 16.47 14.01
C ASP A 310 -0.81 15.35 13.36
N VAL A 311 -0.83 15.21 12.02
CA VAL A 311 0.00 14.23 11.28
C VAL A 311 1.50 14.48 11.54
N LEU A 312 1.94 15.74 11.57
CA LEU A 312 3.34 16.08 11.86
C LEU A 312 3.70 15.80 13.33
N ARG A 313 2.75 15.96 14.28
CA ARG A 313 2.95 15.61 15.69
C ARG A 313 3.11 14.09 15.86
N GLU A 314 2.21 13.29 15.30
CA GLU A 314 2.32 11.82 15.40
C GLU A 314 3.59 11.29 14.69
N MET A 315 3.99 11.91 13.57
CA MET A 315 5.26 11.58 12.92
C MET A 315 6.46 11.87 13.84
N LYS A 316 6.50 13.04 14.49
CA LYS A 316 7.57 13.41 15.44
C LYS A 316 7.69 12.44 16.62
N ILE A 317 6.56 12.01 17.19
CA ILE A 317 6.54 11.02 18.28
C ILE A 317 7.19 9.70 17.83
N ARG A 318 6.90 9.25 16.60
CA ARG A 318 7.38 7.96 16.09
C ARG A 318 8.87 8.02 15.71
N VAL A 319 9.34 9.16 15.19
CA VAL A 319 10.78 9.45 14.99
C VAL A 319 11.55 9.39 16.31
N GLU A 320 11.06 10.07 17.35
CA GLU A 320 11.69 10.09 18.67
C GLU A 320 11.78 8.68 19.27
N ASN A 321 10.69 7.90 19.23
CA ASN A 321 10.66 6.51 19.67
C ASN A 321 11.71 5.63 18.95
N ILE A 322 11.87 5.78 17.63
CA ILE A 322 12.86 5.03 16.85
C ILE A 322 14.29 5.47 17.19
N ASN A 323 14.55 6.77 17.38
CA ASN A 323 15.86 7.29 17.77
C ASN A 323 16.27 6.80 19.17
N GLN A 324 15.34 6.77 20.13
CA GLN A 324 15.57 6.19 21.46
C GLN A 324 15.88 4.70 21.36
N ARG A 325 15.16 3.94 20.51
CA ARG A 325 15.44 2.52 20.28
C ARG A 325 16.86 2.27 19.74
N LEU A 326 17.26 3.01 18.71
CA LEU A 326 18.56 2.86 18.05
C LEU A 326 19.73 3.24 18.96
N SER A 327 19.58 4.30 19.77
CA SER A 327 20.61 4.74 20.73
C SER A 327 20.76 3.79 21.92
N LEU A 328 19.67 3.17 22.41
CA LEU A 328 19.71 2.27 23.57
C LEU A 328 20.31 0.88 23.28
N GLU A 329 20.21 0.38 22.04
CA GLU A 329 20.82 -0.91 21.66
C GLU A 329 22.14 -0.77 20.87
N GLY A 330 22.61 0.46 20.63
CA GLY A 330 23.90 0.75 19.99
C GLY A 330 25.09 0.89 20.96
N CYS A 331 24.95 0.44 22.20
CA CYS A 331 25.91 0.58 23.30
C CYS A 331 26.33 -0.80 23.88
#